data_AF-A0A0F9FI69-F1
#
_entry.id   AF-A0A0F9FI69-F1
#
_cell.length_a   1.000
_cell.length_b   1.000
_cell.length_c   1.000
_cell.angle_alpha   90.00
_cell.angle_beta   90.00
_cell.angle_gamma   90.00
#
_symmetry.space_group_name_H-M   'P 1'
#
loop_
_entity.id
_entity.type
_entity.pdbx_description
1 polymer ?
#
loop_
_entity_poly.entity_id
_entity_poly.type
_entity_poly.pdbx_seq_one_letter_code
_entity_poly.pdbx_strand_id
1 'polypeptide(L)' 'ITEYNLKNMQSSINEYNQHSQIYGKEVILDDSKRYHCDGINHKGHMQFRNVNNKKLDLTINDLTRVRKIISPNIDV' A
#
# COMPACT_ATOMS: atom_id res chain seq x y z
N ILE A 1 0.32 26.17 -2.17
CA ILE A 1 -0.61 25.09 -1.75
C ILE A 1 -0.78 25.24 -0.24
N THR A 2 -1.95 25.70 0.19
CA THR A 2 -2.27 26.13 1.56
C THR A 2 -2.30 24.95 2.53
N GLU A 3 -1.93 25.15 3.81
CA GLU A 3 -1.90 24.12 4.87
C GLU A 3 -3.20 23.31 5.00
N TYR A 4 -4.34 23.95 4.72
CA TYR A 4 -5.65 23.31 4.66
C TYR A 4 -5.69 22.14 3.66
N ASN A 5 -5.11 22.33 2.46
CA ASN A 5 -5.08 21.29 1.44
C ASN A 5 -4.16 20.13 1.86
N LEU A 6 -3.06 20.42 2.58
CA LEU A 6 -2.17 19.39 3.12
C LEU A 6 -2.87 18.53 4.18
N LYS A 7 -3.63 19.16 5.09
CA LYS A 7 -4.43 18.45 6.11
C LYS A 7 -5.49 17.55 5.47
N ASN A 8 -6.18 18.05 4.44
CA ASN A 8 -7.19 17.26 3.73
C ASN A 8 -6.57 16.05 3.03
N MET A 9 -5.45 16.25 2.30
CA MET A 9 -4.75 15.13 1.65
C MET A 9 -4.26 14.08 2.67
N GLN A 10 -3.70 14.52 3.79
CA GLN A 10 -3.26 13.61 4.85
C GLN A 10 -4.43 12.82 5.45
N SER A 11 -5.58 13.47 5.67
CA SER A 11 -6.79 12.82 6.15
C SER A 11 -7.27 11.73 5.18
N SER A 12 -7.35 12.03 3.88
CA SER A 12 -7.76 11.06 2.87
C SER A 12 -6.79 9.88 2.73
N ILE A 13 -5.47 10.13 2.86
CA ILE A 13 -4.45 9.06 2.87
C ILE A 13 -4.66 8.15 4.08
N ASN A 14 -4.89 8.72 5.27
CA ASN A 14 -5.11 7.96 6.49
C ASN A 14 -6.38 7.11 6.40
N GLU A 15 -7.48 7.71 5.94
CA GLU A 15 -8.76 7.02 5.73
C GLU A 15 -8.60 5.84 4.75
N TYR A 16 -7.94 6.07 3.61
CA TYR A 16 -7.68 5.00 2.66
C TYR A 16 -6.86 3.87 3.29
N ASN A 17 -5.76 4.19 3.99
CA ASN A 17 -4.91 3.17 4.62
C ASN A 17 -5.67 2.38 5.69
N GLN A 18 -6.55 3.01 6.46
CA GLN A 18 -7.39 2.34 7.47
C GLN A 18 -8.39 1.35 6.85
N HIS A 19 -8.96 1.68 5.69
CA HIS A 19 -9.96 0.83 5.01
C HIS A 19 -9.37 -0.11 3.96
N SER A 20 -8.10 0.08 3.60
CA SER A 20 -7.41 -0.74 2.60
C SER A 20 -7.20 -2.16 3.10
N GLN A 21 -7.66 -3.14 2.30
CA GLN A 21 -7.50 -4.55 2.62
C GLN A 21 -6.04 -5.03 2.60
N ILE A 22 -5.15 -4.27 1.94
CA ILE A 22 -3.74 -4.63 1.74
C ILE A 22 -2.79 -3.85 2.66
N TYR A 23 -3.23 -2.75 3.26
CA TYR A 23 -2.36 -1.92 4.10
C TYR A 23 -1.79 -2.72 5.28
N GLY A 24 -0.47 -2.63 5.47
CA GLY A 24 0.27 -3.34 6.51
C GLY A 24 0.38 -4.86 6.31
N LYS A 25 -0.07 -5.39 5.16
CA LYS A 25 -0.02 -6.83 4.86
C LYS A 25 1.06 -7.17 3.84
N GLU A 26 1.46 -8.42 3.85
CA GLU A 26 2.23 -8.98 2.74
C GLU A 26 1.30 -9.31 1.57
N VAL A 27 1.78 -9.07 0.35
CA VAL A 27 1.09 -9.36 -0.91
C VAL A 27 2.05 -10.01 -1.90
N ILE A 28 1.50 -10.71 -2.88
CA ILE A 28 2.21 -11.16 -4.08
C ILE A 28 1.79 -10.27 -5.25
N LEU A 29 2.77 -9.70 -5.95
CA LEU A 29 2.55 -8.93 -7.17
C LEU A 29 2.65 -9.81 -8.43
N ASP A 30 2.40 -9.23 -9.59
CA ASP A 30 2.42 -9.90 -10.91
C ASP A 30 3.78 -10.51 -11.31
N ASP A 31 4.88 -10.01 -10.74
CA ASP A 31 6.21 -10.59 -10.87
C ASP A 31 6.43 -11.81 -9.95
N SER A 32 5.37 -12.29 -9.30
CA SER A 32 5.35 -13.43 -8.38
C SER A 32 6.24 -13.27 -7.13
N LYS A 33 6.69 -12.04 -6.82
CA LYS A 33 7.47 -11.76 -5.62
C LYS A 33 6.59 -11.25 -4.49
N ARG A 34 7.09 -11.44 -3.26
CA ARG A 34 6.45 -10.96 -2.03
C ARG A 34 6.86 -9.53 -1.71
N TYR A 35 5.88 -8.75 -1.29
CA TYR A 35 6.06 -7.37 -0.86
C TYR A 35 5.22 -7.09 0.38
N HIS A 36 5.73 -6.29 1.30
CA HIS A 36 4.95 -5.66 2.36
C HIS A 36 4.36 -4.35 1.84
N CYS A 37 3.07 -4.11 2.06
CA CYS A 37 2.41 -2.86 1.67
C CYS A 37 2.51 -1.83 2.79
N ASP A 38 3.30 -0.79 2.57
CA ASP A 38 3.53 0.34 3.49
C ASP A 38 2.39 1.39 3.44
N GLY A 39 1.42 1.21 2.53
CA GLY A 39 0.31 2.15 2.32
C GLY A 39 0.62 3.28 1.36
N ILE A 40 -0.27 4.28 1.31
CA ILE A 40 -0.11 5.44 0.42
C ILE A 40 0.84 6.48 1.05
N ASN A 41 1.78 6.99 0.23
CA ASN A 41 2.68 8.08 0.62
C ASN A 41 2.07 9.48 0.35
N HIS A 42 2.77 10.53 0.79
CA HIS A 42 2.36 11.93 0.61
C HIS A 42 2.20 12.39 -0.86
N LYS A 43 2.65 11.57 -1.84
CA LYS A 43 2.46 11.82 -3.28
C LYS A 43 1.26 11.08 -3.87
N GLY A 44 0.54 10.31 -3.05
CA GLY A 44 -0.60 9.49 -3.51
C GLY A 44 -0.20 8.16 -4.15
N HIS A 45 1.07 7.75 -4.05
CA HIS A 45 1.51 6.44 -4.54
C HIS A 45 1.40 5.39 -3.44
N MET A 46 0.95 4.19 -3.79
CA MET A 46 1.03 3.02 -2.93
C MET A 46 2.48 2.55 -2.83
N GLN A 47 3.01 2.41 -1.62
CA GLN A 47 4.36 1.96 -1.37
C GLN A 47 4.39 0.49 -0.99
N PHE A 48 5.31 -0.23 -1.63
CA PHE A 48 5.60 -1.63 -1.37
C PHE A 48 7.08 -1.78 -1.02
N ARG A 49 7.39 -2.75 -0.16
CA ARG A 49 8.75 -3.06 0.25
C ARG A 49 9.01 -4.54 0.09
N ASN A 50 10.05 -4.90 -0.67
CA ASN A 50 10.42 -6.31 -0.80
C ASN A 50 11.28 -6.78 0.39
N VAL A 51 11.62 -8.06 0.41
CA VAL A 51 12.46 -8.71 1.45
C VAL A 51 13.86 -8.08 1.60
N ASN A 52 14.35 -7.37 0.59
CA ASN A 52 15.63 -6.66 0.61
C ASN A 52 15.49 -5.18 0.99
N ASN A 53 14.35 -4.78 1.58
CA ASN A 53 14.00 -3.39 1.90
C ASN A 53 13.98 -2.42 0.72
N LYS A 54 14.00 -2.91 -0.53
CA LYS A 54 13.85 -2.05 -1.71
C LYS A 54 12.40 -1.61 -1.83
N LYS A 55 12.19 -0.29 -1.91
CA LYS A 55 10.88 0.33 -2.12
C LYS A 55 10.46 0.26 -3.59
N LEU A 56 9.17 0.07 -3.79
CA LEU A 56 8.48 0.12 -5.06
C LEU A 56 7.24 1.01 -4.86
N ASP A 57 7.20 2.13 -5.57
CA ASP A 57 6.05 3.02 -5.57
C ASP A 57 5.18 2.70 -6.80
N LEU A 58 3.90 2.43 -6.57
CA LEU A 58 2.91 2.12 -7.59
C LEU A 58 1.80 3.17 -7.58
N THR A 59 1.28 3.52 -8.76
CA THR A 59 0.07 4.34 -8.83
C THR A 59 -1.15 3.49 -8.50
N ILE A 60 -2.30 4.14 -8.25
CA ILE A 60 -3.57 3.42 -8.03
C ILE A 60 -3.92 2.51 -9.22
N ASN A 61 -3.63 2.94 -10.46
CA ASN A 61 -3.88 2.14 -11.66
C ASN A 61 -3.04 0.86 -11.69
N ASP A 62 -1.85 0.90 -11.09
CA ASP A 62 -0.94 -0.25 -11.00
C ASP A 62 -1.33 -1.23 -9.88
N LEU A 63 -2.37 -0.96 -9.09
CA LEU A 63 -2.85 -1.90 -8.05
C LEU A 63 -3.46 -3.18 -8.64
N THR A 64 -3.79 -3.18 -9.94
CA THR A 64 -4.15 -4.39 -10.69
C THR A 64 -3.04 -5.45 -10.70
N ARG A 65 -1.81 -5.06 -10.35
CA ARG A 65 -0.67 -5.95 -10.20
C ARG A 65 -0.72 -6.80 -8.93
N VAL A 66 -1.53 -6.43 -7.92
CA VAL A 66 -1.69 -7.25 -6.71
C VAL A 66 -2.46 -8.52 -7.06
N ARG A 67 -1.80 -9.67 -6.97
CA ARG A 67 -2.37 -10.99 -7.31
C ARG A 67 -2.97 -11.70 -6.10
N LYS A 68 -2.33 -11.56 -4.94
CA LYS A 68 -2.74 -12.26 -3.72
C LYS A 68 -2.38 -11.45 -2.48
N ILE A 69 -3.29 -11.40 -1.52
CA ILE A 69 -3.02 -10.93 -0.16
C ILE A 69 -2.58 -12.13 0.66
N ILE A 70 -1.45 -12.01 1.34
CA ILE A 70 -0.96 -13.03 2.28
C ILE A 70 -1.52 -12.65 3.64
N SER A 71 -2.66 -13.24 3.98
CA SER A 71 -3.20 -13.16 5.33
C SER A 71 -2.37 -14.04 6.27
N PRO A 72 -2.15 -13.65 7.54
CA PRO A 72 -1.65 -14.60 8.53
C PRO A 72 -2.62 -15.78 8.58
N ASN A 73 -2.10 -17.02 8.57
CA ASN A 73 -2.93 -18.19 8.82
C ASN A 73 -3.55 -18.01 10.20
N ILE A 74 -4.85 -17.75 10.23
CA ILE A 74 -5.65 -18.00 11.43
C ILE A 74 -6.03 -19.47 11.28
N ASP A 75 -5.21 -20.36 11.83
CA ASP A 75 -5.67 -21.72 12.11
C ASP A 75 -6.79 -21.55 13.15
N VAL A 76 -8.04 -21.73 12.71
CA VAL A 76 -9.24 -21.79 13.56
C VAL A 76 -9.50 -23.25 13.91
#